data_AF-A0A4Q7J1M5-F1
#
_entry.id   AF-A0A4Q7J1M5-F1
#
_cell.length_a   1.000
_cell.length_b   1.000
_cell.length_c   1.000
_cell.angle_alpha   90.00
_cell.angle_beta   90.00
_cell.angle_gamma   90.00
#
_symmetry.space_group_name_H-M   'P 1'
#
loop_
_entity.id
_entity.type
_entity.pdbx_description
1 polymer ?
#
loop_
_entity_poly.entity_id
_entity_poly.type
_entity_poly.pdbx_seq_one_letter_code
_entity_poly.pdbx_strand_id
1 'polypeptide(L)'
;MNIDQLATWLLAEGRAVPDTLVPCTPAEIDEVREAQQIRLPAEYERFLGTMGRRAGNLLRGTDVFYPAIVELADEFRAAADEFGVASGSVLLGMHQGYVLYWLDVDGRVCSFTEGDSEAGPTWPSLPGFLADQAGAELRLLQGGDPVFAVLGPAVPDAGGVRVPGRCHAGPVRVGDRFAYADGLAVSLRVESISCYGRSVPELDAGVSAELVLSGDGELAPGVHLRS
;
A
#
# COMPACT_ATOMS: atom_id res chain seq x y z
N MET A 1 -10.55 -15.14 11.74
CA MET A 1 -9.08 -15.23 11.88
C MET A 1 -8.65 -14.14 12.84
N ASN A 2 -7.76 -14.41 13.79
CA ASN A 2 -7.17 -13.39 14.68
C ASN A 2 -5.76 -12.99 14.20
N ILE A 3 -5.13 -12.03 14.89
CA ILE A 3 -3.80 -11.49 14.53
C ILE A 3 -2.70 -12.56 14.49
N ASP A 4 -2.63 -13.47 15.47
CA ASP A 4 -1.58 -14.50 15.50
C ASP A 4 -1.76 -15.52 14.36
N GLN A 5 -3.02 -15.86 14.07
CA GLN A 5 -3.37 -16.72 12.95
C GLN A 5 -3.01 -16.05 11.62
N LEU A 6 -3.24 -14.74 11.50
CA LEU A 6 -2.82 -13.94 10.35
C LEU A 6 -1.29 -13.93 10.20
N ALA A 7 -0.55 -13.68 11.27
CA ALA A 7 0.92 -13.71 11.24
C ALA A 7 1.44 -15.08 10.78
N THR A 8 0.85 -16.17 11.29
CA THR A 8 1.17 -17.54 10.84
C THR A 8 0.87 -17.73 9.36
N TRP A 9 -0.27 -17.23 8.89
CA TRP A 9 -0.64 -17.31 7.48
C TRP A 9 0.30 -16.48 6.58
N LEU A 10 0.70 -15.27 6.98
CA LEU A 10 1.65 -14.45 6.24
C LEU A 10 3.00 -15.17 6.04
N LEU A 11 3.47 -15.91 7.05
CA LEU A 11 4.68 -16.73 6.94
C LEU A 11 4.48 -17.90 5.97
N ALA A 12 3.34 -18.60 6.08
CA ALA A 12 3.02 -19.75 5.23
C ALA A 12 2.91 -19.36 3.73
N GLU A 13 2.38 -18.17 3.45
CA GLU A 13 2.24 -17.63 2.09
C GLU A 13 3.51 -16.92 1.57
N GLY A 14 4.60 -16.91 2.35
CA GLY A 14 5.85 -16.22 1.98
C GLY A 14 5.71 -14.70 1.90
N ARG A 15 4.67 -14.12 2.50
CA ARG A 15 4.42 -12.66 2.59
C ARG A 15 5.30 -12.00 3.63
N ALA A 16 5.73 -12.78 4.62
CA ALA A 16 6.75 -12.43 5.56
C ALA A 16 7.70 -13.62 5.73
N VAL A 17 8.91 -13.32 6.18
CA VAL A 17 9.79 -14.30 6.84
C VAL A 17 9.82 -13.99 8.34
N PRO A 18 10.18 -14.94 9.23
CA PRO A 18 10.12 -14.73 10.67
C PRO A 18 10.80 -13.42 11.13
N ASP A 19 11.97 -13.12 10.58
CA ASP A 19 12.76 -11.92 10.93
C ASP A 19 12.16 -10.59 10.45
N THR A 20 11.08 -10.64 9.66
CA THR A 20 10.39 -9.46 9.12
C THR A 20 9.05 -9.18 9.79
N LEU A 21 8.60 -10.03 10.71
CA LEU A 21 7.53 -9.74 11.65
C LEU A 21 8.15 -9.17 12.92
N VAL A 22 8.24 -7.84 12.99
CA VAL A 22 8.91 -7.15 14.08
C VAL A 22 7.86 -6.51 14.99
N PRO A 23 7.72 -6.95 16.24
CA PRO A 23 6.74 -6.40 17.17
C PRO A 23 7.20 -5.06 17.73
N CYS A 24 6.27 -4.21 18.15
CA CYS A 24 6.55 -3.10 19.06
C CYS A 24 6.93 -3.62 20.46
N THR A 25 7.81 -2.91 21.15
CA THR A 25 8.04 -3.07 22.59
C THR A 25 6.84 -2.53 23.39
N PRO A 26 6.70 -2.89 24.68
CA PRO A 26 5.69 -2.28 25.54
C PRO A 26 5.75 -0.74 25.58
N ALA A 27 6.96 -0.15 25.64
CA ALA A 27 7.13 1.30 25.65
C ALA A 27 6.65 1.95 24.35
N GLU A 28 6.92 1.34 23.19
CA GLU A 28 6.43 1.85 21.90
C GLU A 28 4.91 1.71 21.77
N ILE A 29 4.31 0.66 22.34
CA ILE A 29 2.85 0.53 22.41
C ILE A 29 2.27 1.63 23.30
N ASP A 30 2.94 1.97 24.39
CA ASP A 30 2.55 3.09 25.26
C ASP A 30 2.63 4.43 24.51
N GLU A 31 3.68 4.67 23.72
CA GLU A 31 3.79 5.85 22.85
C GLU A 31 2.65 5.93 21.83
N VAL A 32 2.32 4.82 21.16
CA VAL A 32 1.17 4.78 20.24
C VAL A 32 -0.14 5.08 20.98
N ARG A 33 -0.32 4.55 22.19
CA ARG A 33 -1.52 4.83 22.99
C ARG A 33 -1.62 6.30 23.38
N GLU A 34 -0.51 6.92 23.77
CA GLU A 34 -0.45 8.35 24.09
C GLU A 34 -0.76 9.22 22.88
N ALA A 35 -0.18 8.91 21.71
CA ALA A 35 -0.41 9.64 20.47
C ALA A 35 -1.87 9.58 19.99
N GLN A 36 -2.49 8.40 20.09
CA GLN A 36 -3.88 8.19 19.71
C GLN A 36 -4.88 8.84 20.68
N GLN A 37 -4.44 9.17 21.91
CA GLN A 37 -5.25 9.77 22.98
C GLN A 37 -6.53 8.99 23.33
N ILE A 38 -6.57 7.70 23.00
CA ILE A 38 -7.69 6.81 23.26
C ILE A 38 -7.19 5.45 23.75
N ARG A 39 -8.11 4.68 24.34
CA ARG A 39 -7.81 3.28 24.67
C ARG A 39 -7.72 2.47 23.38
N LEU A 40 -6.56 1.88 23.14
CA LEU A 40 -6.38 0.98 22.00
C LEU A 40 -7.25 -0.28 22.16
N PRO A 41 -8.02 -0.66 21.12
CA PRO A 41 -8.70 -1.94 21.07
C PRO A 41 -7.69 -3.09 21.19
N ALA A 42 -8.08 -4.15 21.92
CA ALA A 42 -7.19 -5.28 22.21
C ALA A 42 -6.63 -5.94 20.95
N GLU A 43 -7.39 -5.95 19.86
CA GLU A 43 -6.95 -6.50 18.58
C GLU A 43 -5.84 -5.66 17.94
N TYR A 44 -5.91 -4.33 18.06
CA TYR A 44 -4.88 -3.43 17.57
C TYR A 44 -3.62 -3.48 18.46
N GLU A 45 -3.77 -3.56 19.79
CA GLU A 45 -2.62 -3.82 20.68
C GLU A 45 -1.91 -5.14 20.34
N ARG A 46 -2.68 -6.18 20.00
CA ARG A 46 -2.13 -7.46 19.56
C ARG A 46 -1.41 -7.35 18.22
N PHE A 47 -1.94 -6.57 17.27
CA PHE A 47 -1.24 -6.25 16.02
C PHE A 47 0.11 -5.59 16.31
N LEU A 48 0.13 -4.55 17.14
CA LEU A 48 1.35 -3.85 17.50
C LEU A 48 2.38 -4.79 18.15
N GLY A 49 1.93 -5.60 19.12
CA GLY A 49 2.77 -6.57 19.81
C GLY A 49 3.20 -7.78 18.98
N THR A 50 2.66 -7.96 17.78
CA THR A 50 3.03 -9.06 16.87
C THR A 50 3.89 -8.57 15.71
N MET A 51 3.53 -7.45 15.09
CA MET A 51 4.14 -6.95 13.86
C MET A 51 4.02 -5.42 13.69
N GLY A 52 3.96 -4.67 14.80
CA GLY A 52 3.74 -3.22 14.80
C GLY A 52 4.88 -2.37 14.28
N ARG A 53 6.10 -2.91 14.18
CA ARG A 53 7.24 -2.22 13.54
C ARG A 53 7.40 -2.61 12.07
N ARG A 54 7.21 -3.88 11.75
CA ARG A 54 7.32 -4.42 10.37
C ARG A 54 6.48 -5.69 10.23
N ALA A 55 5.90 -5.90 9.05
CA ALA A 55 5.12 -7.09 8.72
C ALA A 55 5.48 -7.70 7.35
N GLY A 56 6.77 -7.80 7.03
CA GLY A 56 7.21 -8.31 5.72
C GLY A 56 6.78 -7.41 4.56
N ASN A 57 6.00 -7.95 3.63
CA ASN A 57 5.48 -7.23 2.46
C ASN A 57 4.07 -6.66 2.66
N LEU A 58 3.41 -6.98 3.79
CA LEU A 58 2.10 -6.45 4.12
C LEU A 58 2.14 -4.93 4.22
N LEU A 59 1.15 -4.25 3.61
CA LEU A 59 0.94 -2.80 3.70
C LEU A 59 2.14 -1.95 3.24
N ARG A 60 2.88 -2.42 2.22
CA ARG A 60 3.91 -1.59 1.56
C ARG A 60 3.30 -0.32 0.97
N GLY A 61 3.95 0.81 1.23
CA GLY A 61 3.46 2.13 0.82
C GLY A 61 2.39 2.72 1.75
N THR A 62 2.12 2.06 2.88
CA THR A 62 1.23 2.55 3.93
C THR A 62 2.03 2.88 5.18
N ASP A 63 1.82 4.08 5.71
CA ASP A 63 2.32 4.53 7.00
C ASP A 63 1.42 3.97 8.11
N VAL A 64 1.64 2.70 8.45
CA VAL A 64 0.86 1.92 9.45
C VAL A 64 1.72 1.46 10.63
N PHE A 65 3.05 1.46 10.46
CA PHE A 65 3.98 0.92 11.43
C PHE A 65 4.59 2.02 12.31
N TYR A 66 5.03 1.64 13.51
CA TYR A 66 5.85 2.51 14.36
C TYR A 66 7.20 2.82 13.68
N PRO A 67 7.71 4.08 13.73
CA PRO A 67 7.15 5.22 14.45
C PRO A 67 6.14 6.07 13.65
N ALA A 68 6.00 5.86 12.33
CA ALA A 68 5.19 6.72 11.46
C ALA A 68 3.75 6.91 11.96
N ILE A 69 3.13 5.87 12.51
CA ILE A 69 1.76 5.94 13.05
C ILE A 69 1.60 6.92 14.24
N VAL A 70 2.67 7.19 14.98
CA VAL A 70 2.68 8.17 16.07
C VAL A 70 2.65 9.58 15.50
N GLU A 71 3.43 9.83 14.45
CA GLU A 71 3.53 11.14 13.80
C GLU A 71 2.22 11.55 13.12
N LEU A 72 1.48 10.57 12.58
CA LEU A 72 0.20 10.80 11.89
C LEU A 72 -0.99 11.04 12.81
N ALA A 73 -0.90 10.65 14.10
CA ALA A 73 -2.06 10.66 14.99
C ALA A 73 -2.62 12.08 15.21
N ASP A 74 -1.75 13.09 15.28
CA ASP A 74 -2.14 14.49 15.48
C ASP A 74 -2.90 15.05 14.27
N GLU A 75 -2.39 14.78 13.06
CA GLU A 75 -3.02 15.19 11.80
C GLU A 75 -4.38 14.52 11.62
N PHE A 76 -4.47 13.22 11.89
CA PHE A 76 -5.73 12.48 11.83
C PHE A 76 -6.78 13.07 12.78
N ARG A 77 -6.40 13.39 14.03
CA ARG A 77 -7.32 13.99 14.99
C ARG A 77 -7.80 15.37 14.57
N ALA A 78 -6.93 16.18 13.95
CA ALA A 78 -7.29 17.50 13.46
C ALA A 78 -8.31 17.42 12.30
N ALA A 79 -8.26 16.35 11.50
CA ALA A 79 -9.13 16.14 10.34
C ALA A 79 -10.29 15.15 10.58
N ALA A 80 -10.39 14.54 11.76
CA ALA A 80 -11.38 13.50 12.08
C ALA A 80 -12.83 13.95 11.82
N ASP A 81 -13.16 15.20 12.14
CA ASP A 81 -14.50 15.77 11.94
C ASP A 81 -14.83 15.91 10.44
N GLU A 82 -13.84 16.25 9.60
CA GLU A 82 -14.01 16.37 8.15
C GLU A 82 -14.37 15.02 7.51
N PHE A 83 -13.80 13.95 8.05
CA PHE A 83 -14.01 12.58 7.56
C PHE A 83 -15.18 11.86 8.25
N GLY A 84 -15.89 12.52 9.18
CA GLY A 84 -16.98 11.90 9.93
C GLY A 84 -16.53 10.75 10.82
N VAL A 85 -15.28 10.76 11.27
CA VAL A 85 -14.70 9.73 12.14
C VAL A 85 -15.33 9.82 13.52
N ALA A 86 -15.86 8.70 14.02
CA ALA A 86 -16.47 8.67 15.34
C ALA A 86 -15.42 8.87 16.44
N SER A 87 -15.77 9.64 17.47
CA SER A 87 -14.95 9.77 18.68
C SER A 87 -14.69 8.39 19.30
N GLY A 88 -13.42 8.06 19.53
CA GLY A 88 -12.99 6.74 20.01
C GLY A 88 -12.48 5.81 18.91
N SER A 89 -12.53 6.22 17.65
CA SER A 89 -11.87 5.51 16.54
C SER A 89 -10.35 5.64 16.61
N VAL A 90 -9.64 4.61 16.15
CA VAL A 90 -8.17 4.53 16.16
C VAL A 90 -7.65 4.68 14.74
N LEU A 91 -6.68 5.57 14.52
CA LEU A 91 -5.97 5.61 13.25
C LEU A 91 -5.17 4.32 13.06
N LEU A 92 -5.38 3.66 11.92
CA LEU A 92 -4.59 2.48 11.54
C LEU A 92 -3.45 2.85 10.60
N GLY A 93 -3.61 3.86 9.76
CA GLY A 93 -2.53 4.35 8.92
C GLY A 93 -3.02 5.13 7.71
N MET A 94 -2.05 5.58 6.92
CA MET A 94 -2.29 6.35 5.69
C MET A 94 -1.55 5.71 4.52
N HIS A 95 -2.24 5.47 3.41
CA HIS A 95 -1.62 4.96 2.19
C HIS A 95 -1.36 6.10 1.22
N GLN A 96 -0.09 6.22 0.83
CA GLN A 96 0.42 7.20 -0.15
C GLN A 96 0.04 8.68 0.11
N GLY A 97 -0.33 9.03 1.34
CA GLY A 97 -0.65 10.41 1.71
C GLY A 97 -2.06 10.87 1.41
N TYR A 98 -2.94 10.03 0.84
CA TYR A 98 -4.31 10.44 0.46
C TYR A 98 -5.40 9.42 0.78
N VAL A 99 -5.06 8.20 1.22
CA VAL A 99 -6.06 7.24 1.74
C VAL A 99 -5.85 7.00 3.22
N LEU A 100 -6.85 7.29 4.03
CA LEU A 100 -6.83 7.05 5.47
C LEU A 100 -7.54 5.74 5.82
N TYR A 101 -7.00 5.03 6.81
CA TYR A 101 -7.62 3.86 7.42
C TYR A 101 -7.78 4.06 8.92
N TRP A 102 -8.95 3.71 9.46
CA TRP A 102 -9.18 3.73 10.90
C TRP A 102 -10.03 2.54 11.34
N LEU A 103 -9.85 2.15 12.60
CA LEU A 103 -10.69 1.18 13.30
C LEU A 103 -11.78 1.95 14.04
N ASP A 104 -13.02 1.79 13.61
CA ASP A 104 -14.18 2.43 14.21
C ASP A 104 -14.54 1.76 15.56
N VAL A 105 -15.38 2.44 16.34
CA VAL A 105 -15.78 2.01 17.69
C VAL A 105 -16.56 0.70 17.71
N ASP A 106 -17.18 0.32 16.59
CA ASP A 106 -17.89 -0.95 16.43
C ASP A 106 -16.97 -2.11 15.97
N GLY A 107 -15.67 -1.83 15.77
CA GLY A 107 -14.65 -2.80 15.40
C GLY A 107 -14.47 -3.00 13.90
N ARG A 108 -15.20 -2.27 13.05
CA ARG A 108 -14.97 -2.30 11.60
C ARG A 108 -13.79 -1.41 11.22
N VAL A 109 -13.06 -1.79 10.18
CA VAL A 109 -12.07 -0.91 9.55
C VAL A 109 -12.77 -0.12 8.45
N CYS A 110 -12.58 1.19 8.46
CA CYS A 110 -13.09 2.09 7.44
C CYS A 110 -11.93 2.71 6.66
N SER A 111 -12.25 3.23 5.47
CA SER A 111 -11.32 4.00 4.67
C SER A 111 -11.96 5.25 4.10
N PHE A 112 -11.13 6.25 3.82
CA PHE A 112 -11.51 7.47 3.15
C PHE A 112 -10.37 7.92 2.22
N THR A 113 -10.72 8.32 1.01
CA THR A 113 -9.78 8.87 0.04
C THR A 113 -10.01 10.37 -0.06
N GLU A 114 -8.96 11.16 0.13
CA GLU A 114 -9.04 12.61 -0.03
C GLU A 114 -9.57 12.98 -1.41
N GLY A 115 -10.58 13.87 -1.44
CA GLY A 115 -11.27 14.29 -2.66
C GLY A 115 -12.53 13.48 -2.99
N ASP A 116 -12.76 12.33 -2.34
CA ASP A 116 -14.00 11.58 -2.49
C ASP A 116 -15.13 12.20 -1.65
N SER A 117 -16.34 12.21 -2.22
CA SER A 117 -17.54 12.67 -1.52
C SER A 117 -18.23 11.58 -0.68
N GLU A 118 -17.79 10.32 -0.82
CA GLU A 118 -18.36 9.15 -0.16
C GLU A 118 -17.29 8.40 0.63
N ALA A 119 -17.71 7.70 1.69
CA ALA A 119 -16.81 6.84 2.45
C ALA A 119 -16.30 5.69 1.57
N GLY A 120 -15.02 5.34 1.73
CA GLY A 120 -14.40 4.24 1.01
C GLY A 120 -14.85 2.86 1.50
N PRO A 121 -14.21 1.78 1.00
CA PRO A 121 -14.46 0.43 1.46
C PRO A 121 -14.36 0.27 2.98
N THR A 122 -15.14 -0.68 3.50
CA THR A 122 -15.11 -1.07 4.91
C THR A 122 -14.88 -2.57 5.06
N TRP A 123 -14.24 -2.97 6.16
CA TRP A 123 -13.98 -4.36 6.49
C TRP A 123 -14.54 -4.68 7.87
N PRO A 124 -15.17 -5.85 8.09
CA PRO A 124 -15.80 -6.18 9.36
C PRO A 124 -14.85 -6.30 10.58
N SER A 125 -13.54 -6.35 10.37
CA SER A 125 -12.53 -6.51 11.44
C SER A 125 -11.13 -6.15 10.95
N LEU A 126 -10.22 -5.86 11.88
CA LEU A 126 -8.81 -5.57 11.58
C LEU A 126 -8.11 -6.75 10.87
N PRO A 127 -8.18 -8.01 11.32
CA PRO A 127 -7.60 -9.13 10.59
C PRO A 127 -8.21 -9.33 9.21
N GLY A 128 -9.51 -9.03 9.04
CA GLY A 128 -10.18 -9.08 7.74
C GLY A 128 -9.61 -8.05 6.76
N PHE A 129 -9.41 -6.82 7.22
CA PHE A 129 -8.70 -5.78 6.47
C PHE A 129 -7.27 -6.21 6.11
N LEU A 130 -6.46 -6.62 7.08
CA LEU A 130 -5.07 -6.99 6.85
C LEU A 130 -4.93 -8.19 5.88
N ALA A 131 -5.84 -9.16 5.98
CA ALA A 131 -5.88 -10.31 5.07
C ALA A 131 -6.26 -9.90 3.64
N ASP A 132 -7.22 -8.98 3.48
CA ASP A 132 -7.59 -8.47 2.16
C ASP A 132 -6.46 -7.61 1.55
N GLN A 133 -5.74 -6.82 2.36
CA GLN A 133 -4.56 -6.07 1.92
C GLN A 133 -3.43 -7.01 1.45
N ALA A 134 -3.14 -8.08 2.19
CA ALA A 134 -2.22 -9.13 1.74
C ALA A 134 -2.72 -9.85 0.48
N GLY A 135 -4.04 -10.05 0.38
CA GLY A 135 -4.71 -10.69 -0.75
C GLY A 135 -4.71 -9.83 -2.02
N ALA A 136 -4.86 -8.51 -1.90
CA ALA A 136 -4.75 -7.58 -3.02
C ALA A 136 -3.34 -7.61 -3.62
N GLU A 137 -2.31 -7.72 -2.78
CA GLU A 137 -0.92 -7.93 -3.21
C GLU A 137 -0.71 -9.33 -3.84
N LEU A 138 -1.50 -10.35 -3.47
CA LEU A 138 -1.54 -11.66 -4.16
C LEU A 138 -2.19 -11.54 -5.54
N ARG A 139 -3.35 -10.89 -5.65
CA ARG A 139 -4.05 -10.71 -6.93
C ARG A 139 -3.21 -9.92 -7.92
N LEU A 140 -2.43 -8.96 -7.42
CA LEU A 140 -1.39 -8.23 -8.15
C LEU A 140 -0.29 -9.14 -8.74
N LEU A 141 0.07 -10.22 -8.05
CA LEU A 141 1.17 -11.12 -8.45
C LEU A 141 0.69 -12.40 -9.14
N GLN A 142 -0.58 -12.78 -8.99
CA GLN A 142 -1.16 -14.02 -9.51
C GLN A 142 -1.95 -13.85 -10.81
N GLY A 143 -2.17 -12.62 -11.28
CA GLY A 143 -2.87 -12.35 -12.54
C GLY A 143 -2.13 -12.81 -13.80
N GLY A 144 -0.82 -13.08 -13.72
CA GLY A 144 0.02 -13.31 -14.91
C GLY A 144 0.25 -12.03 -15.74
N ASP A 145 -0.56 -10.99 -15.50
CA ASP A 145 -0.42 -9.68 -16.13
C ASP A 145 0.78 -8.92 -15.56
N PRO A 146 1.54 -8.21 -16.41
CA PRO A 146 2.66 -7.40 -15.96
C PRO A 146 2.19 -6.29 -15.02
N VAL A 147 2.93 -6.10 -13.92
CA VAL A 147 2.75 -5.00 -12.97
C VAL A 147 4.04 -4.21 -12.87
N PHE A 148 3.95 -2.91 -13.13
CA PHE A 148 5.06 -1.97 -12.99
C PHE A 148 4.69 -0.83 -12.03
N ALA A 149 5.42 -0.70 -10.93
CA ALA A 149 5.26 0.41 -10.00
C ALA A 149 6.12 1.59 -10.43
N VAL A 150 5.49 2.77 -10.56
CA VAL A 150 6.16 4.04 -10.85
C VAL A 150 6.78 4.55 -9.55
N LEU A 151 8.10 4.72 -9.51
CA LEU A 151 8.84 5.09 -8.30
C LEU A 151 9.30 6.55 -8.27
N GLY A 152 9.12 7.28 -9.37
CA GLY A 152 9.56 8.67 -9.49
C GLY A 152 8.73 9.44 -10.51
N PRO A 153 8.99 10.74 -10.66
CA PRO A 153 8.16 11.60 -11.48
C PRO A 153 8.21 11.19 -12.96
N ALA A 154 7.06 11.33 -13.61
CA ALA A 154 6.93 11.31 -15.06
C ALA A 154 7.70 12.48 -15.69
N VAL A 155 8.65 12.18 -16.56
CA VAL A 155 9.45 13.18 -17.28
C VAL A 155 9.13 13.09 -18.77
N PRO A 156 8.80 14.20 -19.45
CA PRO A 156 8.60 14.19 -20.90
C PRO A 156 9.83 13.63 -21.63
N ASP A 157 9.61 12.77 -22.62
CA ASP A 157 10.67 12.14 -23.41
C ASP A 157 10.28 12.03 -24.89
N ALA A 158 11.27 11.80 -25.76
CA ALA A 158 11.04 11.60 -27.18
C ALA A 158 10.23 10.30 -27.41
N GLY A 159 8.92 10.45 -27.59
CA GLY A 159 7.98 9.34 -27.79
C GLY A 159 6.93 9.16 -26.69
N GLY A 160 6.95 10.00 -25.64
CA GLY A 160 5.93 9.97 -24.60
C GLY A 160 6.45 10.51 -23.27
N VAL A 161 6.24 9.73 -22.21
CA VAL A 161 6.64 10.05 -20.85
C VAL A 161 7.56 8.95 -20.34
N ARG A 162 8.73 9.33 -19.83
CA ARG A 162 9.66 8.43 -19.14
C ARG A 162 9.32 8.35 -17.66
N VAL A 163 9.19 7.14 -17.14
CA VAL A 163 8.95 6.86 -15.72
C VAL A 163 9.96 5.86 -15.18
N PRO A 164 10.68 6.18 -14.08
CA PRO A 164 11.47 5.18 -13.37
C PRO A 164 10.55 4.30 -12.52
N GLY A 165 10.87 3.02 -12.41
CA GLY A 165 10.05 2.11 -11.63
C GLY A 165 10.63 0.72 -11.41
N ARG A 166 9.77 -0.17 -10.91
CA ARG A 166 10.11 -1.57 -10.63
C ARG A 166 9.03 -2.48 -11.19
N CYS A 167 9.45 -3.51 -11.91
CA CYS A 167 8.58 -4.60 -12.30
C CYS A 167 8.32 -5.48 -11.08
N HIS A 168 7.07 -5.53 -10.62
CA HIS A 168 6.65 -6.40 -9.51
C HIS A 168 6.18 -7.76 -10.03
N ALA A 169 5.47 -7.75 -11.16
CA ALA A 169 5.10 -8.92 -11.93
C ALA A 169 5.45 -8.67 -13.38
N GLY A 170 5.97 -9.68 -14.07
CA GLY A 170 6.43 -9.57 -15.44
C GLY A 170 6.33 -10.90 -16.15
N PRO A 171 6.85 -10.99 -17.38
CA PRO A 171 7.66 -9.96 -18.03
C PRO A 171 6.84 -8.81 -18.64
N VAL A 172 7.31 -7.57 -18.48
CA VAL A 172 6.86 -6.40 -19.25
C VAL A 172 7.68 -6.32 -20.54
N ARG A 173 7.04 -6.19 -21.71
CA ARG A 173 7.72 -6.12 -23.00
C ARG A 173 7.50 -4.79 -23.70
N VAL A 174 8.46 -4.42 -24.54
CA VAL A 174 8.26 -3.32 -25.50
C VAL A 174 7.06 -3.65 -26.38
N GLY A 175 6.10 -2.74 -26.42
CA GLY A 175 4.84 -2.87 -27.13
C GLY A 175 3.65 -3.30 -26.28
N ASP A 176 3.88 -3.78 -25.05
CA ASP A 176 2.80 -4.08 -24.11
C ASP A 176 1.98 -2.84 -23.78
N ARG A 177 0.75 -3.06 -23.34
CA ARG A 177 -0.15 -2.00 -22.92
C ARG A 177 -0.53 -2.18 -21.47
N PHE A 178 -0.55 -1.08 -20.74
CA PHE A 178 -1.21 -0.97 -19.45
C PHE A 178 -2.61 -0.38 -19.67
N ALA A 179 -3.62 -1.09 -19.16
CA ALA A 179 -5.02 -0.70 -19.17
C ALA A 179 -5.47 -0.05 -17.84
N TYR A 180 -4.70 -0.23 -16.77
CA TYR A 180 -5.04 0.29 -15.45
C TYR A 180 -3.85 0.93 -14.73
N ALA A 181 -4.14 1.99 -13.98
CA ALA A 181 -3.26 2.69 -13.05
C ALA A 181 -3.98 2.79 -11.70
N ASP A 182 -3.60 1.96 -10.72
CA ASP A 182 -4.29 1.83 -9.41
C ASP A 182 -5.84 1.72 -9.49
N GLY A 183 -6.33 1.06 -10.54
CA GLY A 183 -7.76 0.84 -10.77
C GLY A 183 -8.44 1.87 -11.67
N LEU A 184 -7.78 3.00 -11.97
CA LEU A 184 -8.23 3.95 -12.99
C LEU A 184 -7.87 3.42 -14.38
N ALA A 185 -8.82 3.50 -15.32
CA ALA A 185 -8.60 3.08 -16.69
C ALA A 185 -7.61 4.03 -17.40
N VAL A 186 -6.59 3.46 -18.03
CA VAL A 186 -5.58 4.16 -18.82
C VAL A 186 -5.34 3.43 -20.15
N SER A 187 -4.64 4.07 -21.08
CA SER A 187 -4.20 3.44 -22.32
C SER A 187 -2.75 3.81 -22.58
N LEU A 188 -1.84 3.14 -21.87
CA LEU A 188 -0.41 3.42 -21.93
C LEU A 188 0.31 2.29 -22.63
N ARG A 189 1.11 2.59 -23.65
CA ARG A 189 1.93 1.61 -24.38
C ARG A 189 3.39 1.75 -24.00
N VAL A 190 4.08 0.63 -23.78
CA VAL A 190 5.53 0.57 -23.54
C VAL A 190 6.27 0.81 -24.86
N GLU A 191 6.92 1.95 -25.01
CA GLU A 191 7.71 2.29 -26.20
C GLU A 191 9.15 1.80 -26.08
N SER A 192 9.75 1.91 -24.89
CA SER A 192 11.08 1.37 -24.63
C SER A 192 11.29 1.05 -23.16
N ILE A 193 12.24 0.15 -22.91
CA ILE A 193 12.67 -0.27 -21.58
C ILE A 193 14.18 -0.04 -21.47
N SER A 194 14.62 0.67 -20.43
CA SER A 194 16.03 0.89 -20.13
C SER A 194 16.38 0.34 -18.73
N CYS A 195 17.27 -0.64 -18.69
CA CYS A 195 17.83 -1.20 -17.45
C CYS A 195 19.29 -0.81 -17.33
N TYR A 196 19.66 -0.09 -16.26
CA TYR A 196 21.05 0.34 -16.01
C TYR A 196 21.69 1.04 -17.23
N GLY A 197 20.91 1.88 -17.92
CA GLY A 197 21.34 2.63 -19.11
C GLY A 197 21.42 1.80 -20.39
N ARG A 198 20.91 0.56 -20.41
CA ARG A 198 20.86 -0.29 -21.60
C ARG A 198 19.42 -0.57 -22.01
N SER A 199 19.14 -0.40 -23.30
CA SER A 199 17.85 -0.78 -23.88
C SER A 199 17.70 -2.30 -23.89
N VAL A 200 16.56 -2.79 -23.40
CA VAL A 200 16.21 -4.22 -23.36
C VAL A 200 14.81 -4.43 -23.96
N PRO A 201 14.54 -5.59 -24.58
CA PRO A 201 13.22 -5.86 -25.18
C PRO A 201 12.15 -6.25 -24.16
N GLU A 202 12.57 -6.78 -23.00
CA GLU A 202 11.69 -7.22 -21.92
C GLU A 202 12.32 -6.98 -20.54
N LEU A 203 11.46 -6.92 -19.52
CA LEU A 203 11.78 -6.66 -18.14
C LEU A 203 11.14 -7.73 -17.24
N ASP A 204 11.97 -8.53 -16.59
CA ASP A 204 11.52 -9.56 -15.66
C ASP A 204 11.09 -8.99 -14.30
N ALA A 205 10.28 -9.77 -13.59
CA ALA A 205 9.86 -9.47 -12.23
C ALA A 205 11.08 -9.26 -11.30
N GLY A 206 10.98 -8.25 -10.44
CA GLY A 206 12.03 -7.90 -9.47
C GLY A 206 13.11 -6.96 -10.01
N VAL A 207 13.07 -6.58 -11.29
CA VAL A 207 14.04 -5.68 -11.91
C VAL A 207 13.53 -4.23 -11.91
N SER A 208 14.43 -3.30 -11.60
CA SER A 208 14.17 -1.85 -11.70
C SER A 208 14.63 -1.32 -13.06
N ALA A 209 13.82 -0.45 -13.67
CA ALA A 209 14.05 0.07 -15.01
C ALA A 209 13.42 1.46 -15.19
N GLU A 210 13.76 2.11 -16.29
CA GLU A 210 13.01 3.24 -16.83
C GLU A 210 12.17 2.77 -18.01
N LEU A 211 10.88 3.07 -18.00
CA LEU A 211 10.00 2.85 -19.15
C LEU A 211 9.73 4.18 -19.83
N VAL A 212 9.70 4.19 -21.17
CA VAL A 212 9.04 5.25 -21.94
C VAL A 212 7.66 4.76 -22.31
N LEU A 213 6.63 5.50 -21.90
CA LEU A 213 5.23 5.19 -22.11
C LEU A 213 4.56 6.22 -22.99
N SER A 214 3.75 5.79 -23.95
CA SER A 214 2.94 6.67 -24.81
C SER A 214 1.44 6.41 -24.59
N GLY A 215 0.60 7.42 -24.86
CA GLY A 215 -0.86 7.30 -24.77
C GLY A 215 -1.47 8.14 -23.65
N ASP A 216 -2.66 7.75 -23.19
CA ASP A 216 -3.50 8.54 -22.30
C ASP A 216 -3.55 7.94 -20.89
N GLY A 217 -3.23 8.73 -19.88
CA GLY A 217 -3.28 8.34 -18.47
C GLY A 217 -2.37 9.22 -17.62
N GLU A 218 -2.85 9.63 -16.44
CA GLU A 218 -2.02 10.38 -15.49
C GLU A 218 -1.11 9.42 -14.71
N LEU A 219 0.15 9.82 -14.58
CA LEU A 219 1.20 9.02 -13.94
C LEU A 219 1.78 9.82 -12.77
N ALA A 220 1.42 9.42 -11.55
CA ALA A 220 2.03 9.91 -10.33
C ALA A 220 3.02 8.88 -9.76
N PRO A 221 4.05 9.32 -9.01
CA PRO A 221 4.84 8.41 -8.19
C PRO A 221 3.94 7.60 -7.24
N GLY A 222 4.20 6.30 -7.10
CA GLY A 222 3.41 5.38 -6.28
C GLY A 222 2.39 4.53 -7.07
N VAL A 223 2.05 4.94 -8.30
CA VAL A 223 1.05 4.25 -9.12
C VAL A 223 1.53 2.88 -9.62
N HIS A 224 0.64 1.88 -9.56
CA HIS A 224 0.86 0.57 -10.18
C HIS A 224 0.15 0.46 -11.52
N LEU A 225 0.94 0.26 -12.57
CA LEU A 225 0.47 0.02 -13.92
C LEU A 225 0.21 -1.47 -14.15
N ARG A 226 -0.92 -1.79 -14.81
CA ARG A 226 -1.35 -3.16 -15.12
C ARG A 226 -1.95 -3.26 -16.53
N SER A 227 -1.71 -4.38 -17.20
CA SER A 227 -2.32 -4.71 -18.50
C SER A 227 -3.81 -5.00 -18.42
#